data_AF-A0AAW2WM14-F1
#
_entry.id   AF-A0AAW2WM14-F1
#
_cell.length_a   1.000
_cell.length_b   1.000
_cell.length_c   1.000
_cell.angle_alpha   90.00
_cell.angle_beta   90.00
_cell.angle_gamma   90.00
#
_symmetry.space_group_name_H-M   'P 1'
#
loop_
_entity.id
_entity.type
_entity.pdbx_description
1 polymer ?
#
loop_
_entity_poly.entity_id
_entity_poly.type
_entity_poly.pdbx_seq_one_letter_code
_entity_poly.pdbx_strand_id
1 'polypeptide(L)'
;MCTALMCTVNDLPTYGMAFRWNTSSVIGCLVCVEATRAFYLQNGRKACYFDCHRQFLSPDHPYRRNKKVVIKNQVEKKVTRPRLTGEQICDWVEEFSPAVEVPPSLSDGYRNEHKWIKYIIL
;
A
#
# COMPACT_ATOMS: atom_id res chain seq x y z
N MET A 1 3.14 -11.82 -36.14
CA MET A 1 2.33 -12.12 -34.94
C MET A 1 2.49 -10.95 -33.98
N CYS A 2 1.44 -10.18 -33.73
CA CYS A 2 1.44 -9.15 -32.69
C CYS A 2 1.03 -9.83 -31.38
N THR A 3 1.96 -9.94 -30.45
CA THR A 3 1.70 -10.34 -29.07
C THR A 3 0.92 -9.22 -28.39
N ALA A 4 -0.38 -9.42 -28.18
CA ALA A 4 -1.20 -8.55 -27.35
C ALA A 4 -0.92 -8.84 -25.87
N LEU A 5 -0.33 -7.88 -25.16
CA LEU A 5 -0.10 -7.95 -23.71
C LEU A 5 -1.43 -7.64 -23.01
N MET A 6 -2.26 -8.65 -22.76
CA MET A 6 -3.63 -8.46 -22.23
C MET A 6 -3.66 -8.07 -20.73
N CYS A 7 -2.61 -8.39 -19.98
CA CYS A 7 -2.43 -7.91 -18.61
C CYS A 7 -1.03 -8.23 -18.10
N THR A 8 -0.37 -7.24 -17.51
CA THR A 8 0.84 -7.45 -16.72
C THR A 8 0.40 -7.83 -15.31
N VAL A 9 0.65 -9.06 -14.87
CA VAL A 9 0.47 -9.45 -13.46
C VAL A 9 1.59 -8.78 -12.67
N ASN A 10 1.42 -7.49 -12.36
CA ASN A 10 2.40 -6.74 -11.61
C ASN A 10 2.29 -7.14 -10.15
N ASP A 11 3.27 -7.91 -9.68
CA ASP A 11 3.46 -8.16 -8.26
C ASP A 11 4.02 -6.90 -7.56
N LEU A 12 4.03 -6.90 -6.22
CA LEU A 12 4.56 -5.79 -5.42
C LEU A 12 6.01 -5.38 -5.82
N PRO A 13 6.93 -6.31 -6.13
CA PRO A 13 8.23 -6.00 -6.71
C PRO A 13 8.17 -5.20 -8.02
N THR A 14 7.29 -5.58 -8.94
CA THR A 14 7.14 -4.90 -10.23
C THR A 14 6.68 -3.46 -10.05
N TYR A 15 5.73 -3.21 -9.15
CA TYR A 15 5.34 -1.85 -8.76
C TYR A 15 6.48 -1.08 -8.08
N GLY A 16 7.28 -1.77 -7.25
CA GLY A 16 8.51 -1.24 -6.66
C GLY A 16 9.49 -0.73 -7.70
N MET A 17 9.59 -1.40 -8.85
CA MET A 17 10.51 -1.03 -9.92
C MET A 17 9.94 0.05 -10.85
N ALA A 18 8.68 -0.08 -11.26
CA ALA A 18 8.02 0.87 -12.16
C ALA A 18 7.71 2.22 -11.51
N PHE A 19 7.29 2.23 -10.24
CA PHE A 19 6.81 3.42 -9.53
C PHE A 19 7.69 3.80 -8.34
N ARG A 20 8.91 3.23 -8.28
CA ARG A 20 9.87 3.36 -7.17
C ARG A 20 9.18 3.24 -5.80
N TRP A 21 8.22 2.31 -5.71
CA TRP A 21 7.34 2.20 -4.55
C TRP A 21 8.12 1.68 -3.34
N ASN A 22 8.07 2.42 -2.24
CA ASN A 22 8.74 2.04 -1.00
C ASN A 22 7.90 1.04 -0.19
N THR A 23 8.08 -0.24 -0.47
CA THR A 23 7.48 -1.37 0.28
C THR A 23 8.01 -1.48 1.72
N SER A 24 9.20 -0.93 1.99
CA SER A 24 9.87 -0.98 3.30
C SER A 24 9.34 0.05 4.31
N SER A 25 8.38 0.87 3.92
CA SER A 25 7.77 1.88 4.77
C SER A 25 6.48 1.38 5.44
N VAL A 26 5.96 2.12 6.41
CA VAL A 26 4.63 1.83 6.99
C VAL A 26 3.49 2.17 6.03
N ILE A 27 3.71 2.84 4.89
CA ILE A 27 2.68 3.18 3.89
C ILE A 27 2.89 2.32 2.61
N GLY A 28 3.57 1.19 2.74
CA GLY A 28 4.04 0.37 1.61
C GLY A 28 3.00 -0.60 1.03
N CYS A 29 1.75 -0.60 1.50
CA CYS A 29 0.73 -1.51 0.99
C CYS A 29 -0.11 -0.83 -0.10
N LEU A 30 -0.09 -1.34 -1.34
CA LEU A 30 -0.90 -0.79 -2.45
C LEU A 30 -2.41 -0.95 -2.25
N VAL A 31 -2.83 -1.96 -1.47
CA VAL A 31 -4.25 -2.23 -1.22
C VAL A 31 -4.80 -1.32 -0.13
N CYS A 32 -4.00 -1.08 0.92
CA CYS A 32 -4.43 -0.29 2.06
C CYS A 32 -4.05 1.18 1.92
N VAL A 33 -2.96 1.48 1.21
CA VAL A 33 -2.35 2.80 1.04
C VAL A 33 -2.29 3.51 2.40
N GLU A 34 -2.95 4.65 2.54
CA GLU A 34 -3.07 5.46 3.76
C GLU A 34 -3.89 4.79 4.87
N ALA A 35 -4.82 3.89 4.51
CA ALA A 35 -5.62 3.16 5.47
C ALA A 35 -4.82 2.03 6.14
N THR A 36 -3.57 1.80 5.74
CA THR A 36 -2.75 0.75 6.32
C THR A 36 -2.45 1.03 7.79
N ARG A 37 -2.46 -0.03 8.61
CA ARG A 37 -2.22 0.06 10.06
C ARG A 37 -0.83 -0.36 10.45
N ALA A 38 0.08 -0.45 9.49
CA ALA A 38 1.46 -0.79 9.77
C ALA A 38 2.07 0.25 10.72
N PHE A 39 3.01 -0.20 11.52
CA PHE A 39 3.62 0.63 12.56
C PHE A 39 5.11 0.32 12.64
N TYR A 40 5.88 1.28 13.13
CA TYR A 40 7.30 1.04 13.39
C TYR A 40 7.48 0.33 14.74
N LEU A 41 8.25 -0.75 14.75
CA LEU A 41 8.71 -1.35 16.01
C LEU A 41 9.59 -0.35 16.74
N GLN A 42 9.32 -0.09 18.03
CA GLN A 42 10.03 0.94 18.79
C GLN A 42 11.55 0.71 18.81
N ASN A 43 11.97 -0.53 19.08
CA ASN A 43 13.39 -0.85 19.25
C ASN A 43 14.09 -1.13 17.91
N GLY A 44 13.37 -1.72 16.94
CA GLY A 44 13.94 -2.10 15.64
C GLY A 44 13.82 -1.02 14.56
N ARG A 45 12.96 -0.01 14.74
CA ARG A 45 12.59 1.03 13.76
C ARG A 45 12.20 0.49 12.37
N LYS A 46 11.84 -0.79 12.30
CA LYS A 46 11.37 -1.46 11.09
C LYS A 46 9.86 -1.36 11.00
N ALA A 47 9.33 -1.17 9.79
CA ALA A 47 7.91 -1.25 9.53
C ALA A 47 7.41 -2.68 9.80
N CYS A 48 6.31 -2.79 10.53
CA CYS A 48 5.68 -4.04 10.88
C CYS A 48 4.21 -4.03 10.44
N TYR A 49 3.84 -5.07 9.70
CA TYR A 49 2.49 -5.31 9.19
C TYR A 49 1.75 -6.40 9.98
N PHE A 50 2.34 -6.87 11.08
CA PHE A 50 1.71 -7.84 11.97
C PHE A 50 0.37 -7.29 12.44
N ASP A 51 -0.64 -8.16 12.54
CA ASP A 51 -2.02 -7.83 12.93
C ASP A 51 -2.84 -7.00 11.91
N CYS A 52 -2.19 -6.37 10.92
CA CYS A 52 -2.86 -5.50 9.94
C CYS A 52 -3.72 -6.27 8.94
N HIS A 53 -3.58 -7.59 8.82
CA HIS A 53 -4.33 -8.41 7.87
C HIS A 53 -5.76 -8.72 8.34
N ARG A 54 -6.09 -8.53 9.62
CA ARG A 54 -7.42 -8.84 10.17
C ARG A 54 -8.54 -7.97 9.61
N GLN A 55 -8.20 -6.80 9.07
CA GLN A 55 -9.14 -5.97 8.34
C GLN A 55 -9.71 -6.72 7.11
N PHE A 56 -8.96 -7.65 6.50
CA PHE A 56 -9.44 -8.41 5.34
C PHE A 56 -10.39 -9.56 5.70
N LEU A 57 -10.53 -9.87 7.00
CA LEU A 57 -11.49 -10.87 7.46
C LEU A 57 -12.90 -10.29 7.47
N SER A 58 -13.91 -11.14 7.35
CA SER A 58 -15.33 -10.76 7.48
C SER A 58 -15.59 -10.03 8.80
N PRO A 59 -16.54 -9.08 8.86
CA PRO A 59 -16.83 -8.29 10.06
C PRO A 59 -17.08 -9.13 11.33
N ASP A 60 -17.72 -10.29 11.17
CA ASP A 60 -18.06 -11.21 12.27
C ASP A 60 -16.98 -12.24 12.60
N HIS A 61 -15.83 -12.16 11.94
CA HIS A 61 -14.76 -13.11 12.15
C HIS A 61 -14.22 -13.03 13.60
N PRO A 62 -14.13 -14.14 14.36
CA PRO A 62 -13.70 -14.13 15.77
C PRO A 62 -12.35 -13.45 16.00
N TYR A 63 -11.40 -13.64 15.08
CA TYR A 63 -10.11 -12.96 15.12
C TYR A 63 -10.20 -11.43 15.10
N ARG A 64 -11.21 -10.79 14.52
CA ARG A 64 -11.39 -9.33 14.64
C ARG A 64 -11.68 -8.87 16.07
N ARG A 65 -12.26 -9.74 16.91
CA ARG A 65 -12.61 -9.46 18.30
C ARG A 65 -11.55 -9.96 19.29
N ASN A 66 -10.64 -10.84 18.83
CA ASN A 66 -9.58 -11.37 19.65
C ASN A 66 -8.56 -10.28 20.01
N LYS A 67 -8.35 -10.08 21.31
CA LYS A 67 -7.42 -9.13 21.91
C LYS A 67 -6.18 -9.78 22.52
N LYS A 68 -6.23 -11.09 22.79
CA LYS A 68 -5.22 -11.82 23.57
C LYS A 68 -3.97 -12.20 22.77
N VAL A 69 -4.10 -12.35 21.45
CA VAL A 69 -3.04 -12.91 20.58
C VAL A 69 -2.51 -11.85 19.60
N VAL A 70 -2.61 -10.57 19.95
CA VAL A 70 -2.37 -9.45 19.02
C VAL A 70 -1.57 -8.33 19.66
N ILE A 71 -0.68 -7.71 18.89
CA ILE A 71 0.27 -6.69 19.39
C ILE A 71 -0.46 -5.44 19.89
N LYS A 72 -1.59 -5.07 19.26
CA LYS A 72 -2.27 -3.80 19.56
C LYS A 72 -3.36 -3.92 20.63
N ASN A 73 -3.65 -5.12 21.15
CA ASN A 73 -4.74 -5.36 22.13
C ASN A 73 -6.08 -4.70 21.73
N GLN A 74 -6.36 -4.62 20.42
CA GLN A 74 -7.46 -3.85 19.85
C GLN A 74 -8.41 -4.74 19.04
N VAL A 75 -9.69 -4.34 19.05
CA VAL A 75 -10.73 -4.92 18.20
C VAL A 75 -10.64 -4.25 16.83
N GLU A 76 -10.54 -5.06 15.78
CA GLU A 76 -10.55 -4.55 14.41
C GLU A 76 -11.99 -4.30 13.96
N LYS A 77 -12.42 -3.04 14.07
CA LYS A 77 -13.75 -2.58 13.66
C LYS A 77 -13.80 -2.01 12.25
N LYS A 78 -12.65 -1.71 11.64
CA LYS A 78 -12.61 -1.08 10.31
C LYS A 78 -12.95 -2.11 9.23
N VAL A 79 -13.70 -1.65 8.24
CA VAL A 79 -13.90 -2.38 6.98
C VAL A 79 -12.72 -2.00 6.08
N THR A 80 -12.07 -2.99 5.47
CA THR A 80 -11.00 -2.71 4.50
C THR A 80 -11.61 -2.00 3.30
N ARG A 81 -10.86 -1.10 2.68
CA ARG A 81 -11.16 -0.71 1.29
C ARG A 81 -11.28 -1.98 0.42
N PRO A 82 -12.20 -2.01 -0.56
CA PRO A 82 -12.21 -3.06 -1.56
C PRO A 82 -10.82 -3.21 -2.17
N ARG A 83 -10.43 -4.44 -2.52
CA ARG A 83 -9.21 -4.63 -3.31
C ARG A 83 -9.38 -3.86 -4.61
N LEU A 84 -8.48 -2.93 -4.88
CA LEU A 84 -8.46 -2.22 -6.15
C LEU A 84 -8.11 -3.21 -7.27
N THR A 85 -8.77 -3.06 -8.41
CA THR A 85 -8.37 -3.75 -9.64
C THR A 85 -7.08 -3.16 -10.18
N GLY A 86 -6.40 -3.87 -11.08
CA GLY A 86 -5.20 -3.34 -11.74
C GLY A 86 -5.47 -2.01 -12.46
N GLU A 87 -6.64 -1.89 -13.10
CA GLU A 87 -7.11 -0.67 -13.78
C GLU A 87 -7.30 0.48 -12.79
N GLN A 88 -7.99 0.25 -11.67
CA GLN A 88 -8.15 1.28 -10.63
C GLN A 88 -6.82 1.75 -10.04
N ILE A 89 -5.83 0.85 -9.93
CA ILE A 89 -4.47 1.22 -9.50
C ILE A 89 -3.79 2.06 -10.57
N CYS A 90 -3.92 1.69 -11.86
CA CYS A 90 -3.38 2.48 -12.96
C CYS A 90 -3.99 3.88 -13.01
N ASP A 91 -5.33 4.00 -12.99
CA ASP A 91 -6.02 5.29 -13.00
C ASP A 91 -5.60 6.17 -11.81
N TRP A 92 -5.56 5.57 -10.61
CA TRP A 92 -5.13 6.27 -9.40
C TRP A 92 -3.67 6.73 -9.50
N VAL A 93 -2.80 5.94 -10.10
CA VAL A 93 -1.39 6.33 -10.35
C VAL A 93 -1.29 7.40 -11.44
N GLU A 94 -2.15 7.36 -12.44
CA GLU A 94 -2.17 8.32 -13.53
C GLU A 94 -2.54 9.73 -13.07
N GLU A 95 -3.38 9.86 -12.04
CA GLU A 95 -3.76 11.12 -11.39
C GLU A 95 -2.57 11.89 -10.78
N PHE A 96 -1.48 11.22 -10.40
CA PHE A 96 -0.31 11.88 -9.82
C PHE A 96 0.63 12.46 -10.89
N SER A 97 1.13 13.68 -10.65
CA SER A 97 2.16 14.29 -11.50
C SER A 97 3.48 13.53 -11.42
N PRO A 98 4.15 13.25 -12.56
CA PRO A 98 5.45 12.61 -12.57
C PRO A 98 6.52 13.50 -11.93
N ALA A 99 7.42 12.90 -11.16
CA ALA A 99 8.50 13.60 -10.45
C ALA A 99 9.61 14.15 -11.36
N VAL A 100 9.44 14.07 -12.68
CA VAL A 100 10.31 14.71 -13.65
C VAL A 100 10.09 16.23 -13.65
N GLU A 101 8.89 16.69 -13.30
CA GLU A 101 8.54 18.12 -13.22
C GLU A 101 8.73 18.71 -11.82
N VAL A 102 8.72 17.87 -10.78
CA VAL A 102 8.76 18.29 -9.38
C VAL A 102 9.72 17.38 -8.60
N PRO A 103 10.68 17.92 -7.82
CA PRO A 103 11.53 17.11 -6.97
C PRO A 103 10.68 16.19 -6.08
N PRO A 104 11.08 14.92 -5.84
CA PRO A 104 10.29 13.97 -5.05
C PRO A 104 9.89 14.46 -3.65
N SER A 105 10.66 15.38 -3.07
CA SER A 105 10.38 16.01 -1.78
C SER A 105 9.28 17.07 -1.81
N LEU A 106 8.83 17.48 -3.01
CA LEU A 106 7.88 18.56 -3.27
C LEU A 106 6.59 18.07 -3.93
N SER A 107 6.47 16.78 -4.28
CA SER A 107 5.19 16.23 -4.72
C SER A 107 4.20 16.26 -3.57
N ASP A 108 2.99 16.77 -3.83
CA ASP A 108 1.93 16.90 -2.84
C ASP A 108 1.68 15.57 -2.14
N GLY A 109 1.52 15.56 -0.81
CA GLY A 109 1.31 14.34 -0.03
C GLY A 109 2.51 13.38 0.16
N TYR A 110 3.68 13.60 -0.48
CA TYR A 110 4.84 12.73 -0.29
C TYR A 110 5.32 12.71 1.17
N ARG A 111 5.72 11.53 1.65
CA ARG A 111 6.11 11.18 3.04
C ARG A 111 4.95 11.08 4.04
N ASN A 112 3.87 11.85 3.88
CA ASN A 112 2.75 11.91 4.83
C ASN A 112 1.55 11.06 4.39
N GLU A 113 1.16 11.17 3.13
CA GLU A 113 0.02 10.47 2.54
C GLU A 113 0.49 9.27 1.71
N HIS A 114 1.62 9.42 1.01
CA HIS A 114 2.21 8.33 0.22
C HIS A 114 3.74 8.39 0.17
N LYS A 115 4.39 7.28 -0.21
CA LYS A 115 5.86 7.15 -0.29
C LYS A 115 6.39 6.58 -1.61
N TRP A 116 5.62 6.73 -2.68
CA TRP A 116 6.07 6.45 -4.04
C TRP A 116 6.51 7.72 -4.77
N ILE A 117 7.22 7.50 -5.86
CA ILE A 117 7.64 8.55 -6.78
C ILE A 117 7.33 8.03 -8.16
N LYS A 118 6.37 8.66 -8.84
CA LYS A 118 6.03 8.32 -10.23
C LYS A 118 7.16 8.82 -11.13
N TYR A 119 7.96 7.90 -11.63
CA TYR A 119 8.82 8.16 -12.77
C TYR A 119 8.05 7.76 -14.02
N ILE A 120 8.17 8.56 -15.08
CA ILE A 120 7.83 8.08 -16.41
C ILE A 120 8.93 7.07 -16.75
N ILE A 121 8.60 5.78 -16.70
CA ILE A 121 9.38 4.76 -17.41
C ILE A 121 8.59 4.44 -18.67
N LEU A 122 8.62 5.40 -19.59
CA LEU A 122 8.41 5.25 -21.03
C LEU A 122 9.47 6.12 -21.73
#